data_AF-A0A7Z7AUN9-F1
#
_entry.id   AF-A0A7Z7AUN9-F1
#
_cell.length_a   1.000
_cell.length_b   1.000
_cell.length_c   1.000
_cell.angle_alpha   90.00
_cell.angle_beta   90.00
_cell.angle_gamma   90.00
#
_symmetry.space_group_name_H-M   'P 1'
#
loop_
_entity.id
_entity.type
_entity.pdbx_description
1 polymer ?
#
loop_
_entity_poly.entity_id
_entity_poly.type
_entity_poly.pdbx_seq_one_letter_code
_entity_poly.pdbx_strand_id
1 'polypeptide(L)'
;MYKLFGKWDLSEVEVADQGIRRYVNLDPVIIPHTNGKHARQQFNKSDICIVERLVNNVMRNEQNTGKKQRAMMIVSEAFDIINKRTQKNPVQVLVEAIANAGPREEVVRLKYGGISVPKAVDTAPQRRVDSALRYITKGANQAAFKSKRSAADCLAAELIAASNRDAKCFSINRKDAKERVAKAAR
;
A
#
# COMPACT_ATOMS: atom_id res chain seq x y z
N MET A 1 -5.81 25.40 6.87
CA MET A 1 -5.61 23.97 7.19
C MET A 1 -5.90 23.16 5.92
N TYR A 2 -4.88 22.55 5.33
CA TYR A 2 -5.00 21.88 4.03
C TYR A 2 -5.56 20.47 4.22
N LYS A 3 -6.83 20.27 3.82
CA LYS A 3 -7.51 18.97 3.87
C LYS A 3 -7.34 18.21 2.56
N LEU A 4 -7.00 16.93 2.65
CA LEU A 4 -6.96 16.02 1.52
C LEU A 4 -8.35 15.84 0.91
N PHE A 5 -8.46 16.00 -0.41
CA PHE A 5 -9.72 16.03 -1.16
C PHE A 5 -10.73 17.06 -0.62
N GLY A 6 -10.28 18.06 0.15
CA GLY A 6 -11.14 19.02 0.83
C GLY A 6 -11.94 18.45 2.02
N LYS A 7 -11.76 17.17 2.35
CA LYS A 7 -12.56 16.45 3.37
C LYS A 7 -11.73 15.97 4.56
N TRP A 8 -10.61 15.31 4.29
CA TRP A 8 -9.85 14.56 5.30
C TRP A 8 -8.69 15.38 5.83
N ASP A 9 -8.56 15.47 7.14
CA ASP A 9 -7.39 16.07 7.75
C ASP A 9 -6.25 15.06 7.90
N LEU A 10 -5.02 15.47 7.60
CA LEU A 10 -3.83 14.61 7.68
C LEU A 10 -3.10 14.76 9.01
N SER A 11 -3.34 15.84 9.75
CA SER A 11 -2.69 16.12 11.03
C SER A 11 -3.12 15.17 12.16
N GLU A 12 -4.32 14.60 12.07
CA GLU A 12 -4.85 13.61 13.02
C GLU A 12 -4.25 12.20 12.83
N VAL A 13 -3.48 11.98 11.77
CA VAL A 13 -3.02 10.64 11.38
C VAL A 13 -1.70 10.32 12.07
N GLU A 14 -1.66 9.21 12.79
CA GLU A 14 -0.46 8.74 13.51
C GLU A 14 0.02 7.39 12.99
N VAL A 15 1.35 7.29 12.83
CA VAL A 15 2.02 6.05 12.42
C VAL A 15 2.51 5.31 13.67
N ALA A 16 1.83 4.22 14.05
CA ALA A 16 2.23 3.40 15.20
C ALA A 16 3.57 2.64 15.00
N ASP A 17 3.89 2.24 13.76
CA ASP A 17 5.12 1.50 13.46
C ASP A 17 6.31 2.46 13.23
N GLN A 18 7.20 2.52 14.23
CA GLN A 18 8.38 3.39 14.21
C GLN A 18 9.35 3.09 13.06
N GLY A 19 9.40 1.85 12.56
CA GLY A 19 10.31 1.47 11.47
C GLY A 19 9.87 2.06 10.13
N ILE A 20 8.57 2.25 9.93
CA ILE A 20 7.97 2.76 8.69
C ILE A 20 7.78 4.28 8.73
N ARG A 21 7.75 4.90 9.91
CA ARG A 21 7.47 6.33 10.12
C ARG A 21 8.24 7.27 9.18
N ARG A 22 9.53 7.01 8.91
CA ARG A 22 10.36 7.84 8.01
C ARG A 22 10.03 7.69 6.52
N TYR A 23 9.29 6.66 6.14
CA TYR A 23 9.00 6.28 4.75
C TYR A 23 7.54 6.46 4.34
N VAL A 24 6.71 6.95 5.27
CA VAL A 24 5.31 7.31 5.06
C VAL A 24 5.20 8.81 5.27
N ASN A 25 5.11 9.56 4.17
CA ASN A 25 4.89 10.99 4.24
C ASN A 25 3.38 11.29 4.38
N LEU A 26 3.06 12.09 5.40
CA LEU A 26 1.72 12.58 5.74
C LEU A 26 1.59 14.10 5.54
N ASP A 27 2.53 14.73 4.85
CA ASP A 27 2.46 16.15 4.51
C ASP A 27 1.11 16.49 3.85
N PRO A 28 0.46 17.58 4.26
CA PRO A 28 -0.88 17.89 3.84
C PRO A 28 -0.92 18.37 2.39
N VAL A 29 -1.53 17.57 1.52
CA VAL A 29 -1.73 17.88 0.10
C VAL A 29 -3.23 17.92 -0.19
N ILE A 30 -3.71 18.95 -0.89
CA ILE A 30 -5.14 19.07 -1.24
C ILE A 30 -5.55 17.98 -2.26
N ILE A 31 -4.76 17.84 -3.32
CA ILE A 31 -4.99 16.87 -4.40
C ILE A 31 -3.70 16.07 -4.58
N PRO A 32 -3.73 14.73 -4.51
CA PRO A 32 -2.54 13.88 -4.62
C PRO A 32 -2.03 13.75 -6.07
N HIS A 33 -1.69 14.88 -6.69
CA HIS A 33 -1.21 15.01 -8.06
C HIS A 33 -0.06 16.04 -8.17
N THR A 34 1.13 15.64 -7.73
CA THR A 34 2.24 16.59 -7.52
C THR A 34 3.11 16.78 -8.77
N ASN A 35 3.03 15.89 -9.77
CA ASN A 35 3.91 15.88 -10.96
C ASN A 35 5.43 15.93 -10.64
N GLY A 36 5.82 15.59 -9.42
CA GLY A 36 7.20 15.73 -8.96
C GLY A 36 8.16 14.69 -9.55
N LYS A 37 9.44 15.07 -9.67
CA LYS A 37 10.52 14.22 -10.20
C LYS A 37 11.17 13.38 -9.10
N HIS A 38 10.46 12.36 -8.62
CA HIS A 38 10.90 11.55 -7.48
C HIS A 38 11.69 10.28 -7.84
N ALA A 39 11.89 10.00 -9.13
CA ALA A 39 12.56 8.78 -9.59
C ALA A 39 14.09 8.93 -9.76
N ARG A 40 14.62 10.16 -9.73
CA ARG A 40 16.03 10.43 -10.08
C ARG A 40 17.04 10.04 -9.01
N GLN A 41 16.67 10.14 -7.74
CA GLN A 41 17.55 9.85 -6.61
C GLN A 41 16.93 8.81 -5.69
N GLN A 42 17.78 8.06 -5.00
CA GLN A 42 17.38 7.09 -4.00
C GLN A 42 16.69 7.83 -2.84
N PHE A 43 15.59 7.27 -2.34
CA PHE A 43 14.77 7.81 -1.24
C PHE A 43 13.84 8.99 -1.55
N ASN A 44 13.96 9.72 -2.66
CA ASN A 44 13.01 10.82 -3.00
C ASN A 44 11.55 10.35 -3.16
N LYS A 45 11.34 9.04 -3.31
CA LYS A 45 10.01 8.41 -3.31
C LYS A 45 9.34 8.44 -1.93
N SER A 46 10.12 8.48 -0.85
CA SER A 46 9.62 8.55 0.53
C SER A 46 8.94 9.88 0.81
N ASP A 47 9.43 10.96 0.18
CA ASP A 47 8.90 12.33 0.33
C ASP A 47 7.54 12.50 -0.37
N ILE A 48 7.10 11.54 -1.18
CA ILE A 48 5.79 11.59 -1.81
C ILE A 48 4.73 11.21 -0.76
N CYS A 49 3.65 12.00 -0.69
CA CYS A 49 2.47 11.67 0.09
C CYS A 49 2.03 10.22 -0.16
N ILE A 50 1.73 9.48 0.91
CA ILE A 50 1.43 8.05 0.82
C ILE A 50 0.20 7.76 -0.06
N VAL A 51 -0.77 8.67 -0.08
CA VAL A 51 -1.98 8.56 -0.92
C VAL A 51 -1.62 8.69 -2.40
N GLU A 52 -0.72 9.59 -2.76
CA GLU A 52 -0.25 9.69 -4.15
C GLU A 52 0.52 8.43 -4.58
N ARG A 53 1.31 7.83 -3.67
CA ARG A 53 1.95 6.53 -3.93
C ARG A 53 0.93 5.41 -4.11
N LEU A 54 -0.18 5.41 -3.38
CA LEU A 54 -1.29 4.46 -3.58
C LEU A 54 -1.93 4.66 -4.96
N VAL A 55 -2.32 5.88 -5.31
CA VAL A 55 -2.89 6.24 -6.62
C VAL A 55 -1.98 5.77 -7.75
N ASN A 56 -0.67 6.02 -7.64
CA ASN A 56 0.31 5.58 -8.63
C ASN A 56 0.40 4.05 -8.76
N ASN A 57 0.11 3.29 -7.70
CA ASN A 57 0.06 1.82 -7.77
C ASN A 57 -1.28 1.29 -8.30
N VAL A 58 -2.38 2.02 -8.15
CA VAL A 58 -3.69 1.65 -8.72
C VAL A 58 -3.65 1.71 -10.25
N MET A 59 -2.96 2.69 -10.83
CA MET A 59 -2.84 2.83 -12.30
C MET A 59 -1.88 1.83 -12.97
N ARG A 60 -1.11 1.04 -12.20
CA ARG A 60 -0.06 0.13 -12.71
C ARG A 60 -0.62 -1.18 -13.29
N ASN A 61 -1.49 -1.08 -14.29
CA ASN A 61 -1.91 -2.19 -15.14
C ASN A 61 -1.69 -1.84 -16.62
N GLU A 62 -1.57 -2.85 -17.47
CA GLU A 62 -1.35 -2.71 -18.92
C GLU A 62 -2.31 -1.69 -19.56
N GLN A 63 -3.61 -1.79 -19.27
CA GLN A 63 -4.64 -0.93 -19.86
C GLN A 63 -4.89 0.41 -19.13
N ASN A 64 -4.39 0.55 -17.91
CA ASN A 64 -4.68 1.70 -17.03
C ASN A 64 -3.50 2.66 -16.83
N THR A 65 -2.38 2.38 -17.50
CA THR A 65 -1.18 3.21 -17.45
C THR A 65 -1.51 4.66 -17.85
N GLY A 66 -1.06 5.62 -17.04
CA GLY A 66 -1.24 7.05 -17.30
C GLY A 66 -2.61 7.64 -16.89
N LYS A 67 -3.61 6.83 -16.57
CA LYS A 67 -4.97 7.29 -16.20
C LYS A 67 -5.07 7.77 -14.75
N LYS A 68 -4.22 8.72 -14.36
CA LYS A 68 -4.09 9.18 -12.96
C LYS A 68 -5.35 9.85 -12.44
N GLN A 69 -6.05 10.65 -13.24
CA GLN A 69 -7.33 11.26 -12.85
C GLN A 69 -8.38 10.21 -12.45
N ARG A 70 -8.52 9.14 -13.25
CA ARG A 70 -9.44 8.04 -12.94
C ARG A 70 -9.02 7.27 -11.69
N ALA A 71 -7.71 7.05 -11.50
CA ALA A 71 -7.20 6.41 -10.29
C ALA A 71 -7.45 7.26 -9.03
N MET A 72 -7.32 8.59 -9.12
CA MET A 72 -7.65 9.50 -8.01
C MET A 72 -9.13 9.45 -7.64
N MET A 73 -10.02 9.40 -8.64
CA MET A 73 -11.47 9.27 -8.42
C MET A 73 -11.79 7.96 -7.67
N ILE A 74 -11.21 6.83 -8.11
CA ILE A 74 -11.38 5.53 -7.44
C ILE A 74 -10.90 5.58 -5.99
N VAL A 75 -9.75 6.21 -5.71
CA VAL A 75 -9.22 6.32 -4.34
C VAL A 75 -10.09 7.25 -3.48
N SER A 76 -10.58 8.35 -4.03
CA SER A 76 -11.51 9.25 -3.33
C SER A 76 -12.81 8.54 -2.97
N GLU A 77 -13.41 7.80 -3.91
CA GLU A 77 -14.61 7.00 -3.66
C GLU A 77 -14.35 5.90 -2.63
N ALA A 78 -13.20 5.22 -2.70
CA ALA A 78 -12.83 4.21 -1.72
C ALA A 78 -12.70 4.81 -0.31
N PHE A 79 -12.11 6.00 -0.18
CA PHE A 79 -12.01 6.70 1.11
C PHE A 79 -13.37 7.12 1.66
N ASP A 80 -14.29 7.57 0.81
CA ASP A 80 -15.67 7.85 1.21
C ASP A 80 -16.38 6.58 1.71
N ILE A 81 -16.17 5.42 1.07
CA ILE A 81 -16.72 4.13 1.51
C ILE A 81 -16.11 3.69 2.84
N ILE A 82 -14.80 3.84 3.01
CA ILE A 82 -14.11 3.50 4.26
C ILE A 82 -14.69 4.30 5.41
N ASN A 83 -14.77 5.63 5.26
CA ASN A 83 -15.29 6.48 6.33
C ASN A 83 -16.75 6.13 6.69
N LYS A 84 -17.60 5.84 5.70
CA LYS A 84 -18.97 5.40 5.96
C LYS A 84 -19.04 4.10 6.78
N ARG A 85 -18.12 3.16 6.54
CA ARG A 85 -18.10 1.85 7.22
C ARG A 85 -17.42 1.89 8.59
N THR A 86 -16.29 2.59 8.71
CA THR A 86 -15.46 2.56 9.92
C THR A 86 -15.66 3.77 10.83
N GLN A 87 -16.24 4.87 10.31
CA GLN A 87 -16.35 6.16 11.01
C GLN A 87 -14.99 6.71 11.50
N LYS A 88 -13.90 6.25 10.90
CA LYS A 88 -12.53 6.68 11.17
C LYS A 88 -11.98 7.39 9.93
N ASN A 89 -10.99 8.25 10.16
CA ASN A 89 -10.24 8.88 9.07
C ASN A 89 -9.67 7.79 8.14
N PRO A 90 -10.01 7.81 6.82
CA PRO A 90 -9.61 6.76 5.89
C PRO A 90 -8.10 6.71 5.68
N VAL A 91 -7.39 7.82 5.90
CA VAL A 91 -5.93 7.86 5.81
C VAL A 91 -5.29 7.08 6.96
N GLN A 92 -5.86 7.13 8.17
CA GLN A 92 -5.41 6.32 9.30
C GLN A 92 -5.54 4.82 8.98
N VAL A 93 -6.68 4.40 8.41
CA VAL A 93 -6.90 3.02 7.97
C VAL A 93 -5.88 2.60 6.92
N LEU A 94 -5.53 3.49 5.98
CA LEU A 94 -4.49 3.23 4.98
C LEU A 94 -3.11 3.02 5.63
N VAL A 95 -2.72 3.86 6.58
CA VAL A 95 -1.43 3.74 7.27
C VAL A 95 -1.35 2.43 8.05
N GLU A 96 -2.41 2.07 8.78
CA GLU A 96 -2.51 0.81 9.52
C GLU A 96 -2.45 -0.40 8.59
N ALA A 97 -3.18 -0.35 7.46
CA ALA A 97 -3.14 -1.39 6.44
C ALA A 97 -1.73 -1.59 5.87
N ILE A 98 -1.00 -0.51 5.60
CA ILE A 98 0.38 -0.57 5.09
C ILE A 98 1.32 -1.19 6.13
N ALA A 99 1.21 -0.77 7.39
CA ALA A 99 2.02 -1.31 8.48
C ALA A 99 1.82 -2.83 8.64
N ASN A 100 0.57 -3.29 8.48
CA ASN A 100 0.20 -4.69 8.63
C ASN A 100 0.56 -5.54 7.42
N ALA A 101 0.36 -5.07 6.19
CA ALA A 101 0.58 -5.82 4.95
C ALA A 101 2.05 -5.91 4.50
N GLY A 102 2.93 -5.07 5.05
CA GLY A 102 4.34 -5.08 4.69
C GLY A 102 5.12 -6.25 5.32
N PRO A 103 5.80 -7.11 4.52
CA PRO A 103 6.63 -8.19 5.06
C PRO A 103 7.88 -7.64 5.76
N ARG A 104 8.23 -8.28 6.88
CA ARG A 104 9.44 -7.98 7.66
C ARG A 104 10.62 -8.82 7.20
N GLU A 105 10.38 -10.07 6.83
CA GLU A 105 11.38 -11.00 6.32
C GLU A 105 11.01 -11.46 4.89
N GLU A 106 12.01 -11.54 4.03
CA GLU A 106 11.90 -12.08 2.68
C GLU A 106 12.98 -13.16 2.45
N VAL A 107 12.92 -13.83 1.30
CA VAL A 107 13.92 -14.83 0.90
C VAL A 107 14.66 -14.34 -0.33
N VAL A 108 15.98 -14.44 -0.29
CA VAL A 108 16.85 -14.29 -1.44
C VAL A 108 17.36 -15.68 -1.84
N ARG A 109 17.51 -15.90 -3.14
CA ARG A 109 18.10 -17.15 -3.66
C ARG A 109 19.59 -16.93 -3.90
N LEU A 110 20.43 -17.63 -3.15
CA LEU A 110 21.88 -17.66 -3.33
C LEU A 110 22.25 -18.82 -4.24
N LYS A 111 23.11 -18.58 -5.24
CA LYS A 111 23.62 -19.63 -6.12
C LYS A 111 24.97 -20.10 -5.62
N TYR A 112 25.09 -21.39 -5.31
CA TYR A 112 26.35 -22.05 -4.95
C TYR A 112 26.53 -23.28 -5.83
N GLY A 113 27.61 -23.32 -6.62
CA GLY A 113 27.98 -24.51 -7.40
C GLY A 113 26.87 -25.07 -8.31
N GLY A 114 26.01 -24.21 -8.87
CA GLY A 114 24.88 -24.62 -9.73
C GLY A 114 23.56 -24.91 -9.00
N ILE A 115 23.55 -24.95 -7.67
CA ILE A 115 22.34 -25.12 -6.84
C ILE A 115 21.87 -23.75 -6.32
N SER A 116 20.56 -23.56 -6.27
CA SER A 116 19.91 -22.33 -5.78
C SER A 116 19.31 -22.57 -4.40
N VAL A 117 19.91 -21.99 -3.36
CA VAL A 117 19.51 -22.16 -1.96
C VAL A 117 18.76 -20.92 -1.49
N PRO A 118 17.55 -21.05 -0.91
CA PRO A 118 16.86 -19.93 -0.30
C PRO A 118 17.56 -19.53 1.01
N LYS A 119 17.81 -18.24 1.22
CA LYS A 119 18.27 -17.67 2.48
C LYS A 119 17.34 -16.56 2.93
N ALA A 120 16.94 -16.62 4.20
CA ALA A 120 16.14 -15.57 4.84
C ALA A 120 16.95 -14.27 5.01
N VAL A 121 16.33 -13.14 4.68
CA VAL A 121 16.90 -11.79 4.84
C VAL A 121 15.85 -10.81 5.36
N ASP A 122 16.29 -9.79 6.08
CA ASP A 122 15.43 -8.71 6.55
C ASP A 122 15.04 -7.75 5.42
N THR A 123 13.83 -7.21 5.51
CA THR A 123 13.28 -6.28 4.50
C THR A 123 13.54 -4.84 4.90
N ALA A 124 14.13 -4.06 3.99
CA ALA A 124 14.28 -2.61 4.18
C ALA A 124 12.92 -1.91 4.39
N PRO A 125 12.80 -0.90 5.27
CA PRO A 125 11.50 -0.28 5.57
C PRO A 125 10.84 0.39 4.35
N GLN A 126 11.61 1.02 3.47
CA GLN A 126 11.07 1.58 2.22
C GLN A 126 10.44 0.49 1.33
N ARG A 127 11.11 -0.67 1.24
CA ARG A 127 10.64 -1.84 0.49
C ARG A 127 9.39 -2.46 1.14
N ARG A 128 9.31 -2.44 2.47
CA ARG A 128 8.12 -2.88 3.22
C ARG A 128 6.88 -2.07 2.83
N VAL A 129 6.99 -0.74 2.76
CA VAL A 129 5.91 0.15 2.28
C VAL A 129 5.55 -0.13 0.83
N ASP A 130 6.55 -0.31 -0.04
CA ASP A 130 6.33 -0.57 -1.46
C ASP A 130 5.66 -1.92 -1.74
N SER A 131 6.08 -2.97 -1.04
CA SER A 131 5.47 -4.29 -1.12
C SER A 131 4.03 -4.27 -0.60
N ALA A 132 3.77 -3.57 0.52
CA ALA A 132 2.44 -3.44 1.09
C ALA A 132 1.47 -2.78 0.10
N LEU A 133 1.83 -1.60 -0.43
CA LEU A 133 1.03 -0.89 -1.43
C LEU A 133 0.76 -1.76 -2.66
N ARG A 134 1.79 -2.49 -3.15
CA ARG A 134 1.65 -3.38 -4.31
C ARG A 134 0.71 -4.55 -4.03
N TYR A 135 0.74 -5.13 -2.83
CA TYR A 135 -0.15 -6.24 -2.50
C TYR A 135 -1.60 -5.79 -2.36
N ILE A 136 -1.84 -4.66 -1.71
CA ILE A 136 -3.18 -4.08 -1.56
C ILE A 136 -3.78 -3.79 -2.94
N THR A 137 -3.06 -3.07 -3.82
CA THR A 137 -3.60 -2.75 -5.15
C THR A 137 -3.76 -3.98 -6.03
N LYS A 138 -2.86 -4.97 -5.91
CA LYS A 138 -3.00 -6.24 -6.63
C LYS A 138 -4.22 -7.04 -6.15
N GLY A 139 -4.45 -7.12 -4.84
CA GLY A 139 -5.62 -7.79 -4.26
C GLY A 139 -6.91 -7.12 -4.71
N ALA A 140 -7.00 -5.80 -4.60
CA ALA A 140 -8.15 -5.02 -5.06
C ALA A 140 -8.42 -5.20 -6.56
N ASN A 141 -7.39 -5.16 -7.40
CA ASN A 141 -7.53 -5.36 -8.85
C ASN A 141 -7.98 -6.79 -9.20
N GLN A 142 -7.44 -7.80 -8.52
CA GLN A 142 -7.85 -9.19 -8.73
C GLN A 142 -9.30 -9.43 -8.29
N ALA A 143 -9.72 -8.83 -7.18
CA ALA A 143 -11.10 -8.90 -6.70
C ALA A 143 -12.07 -8.16 -7.63
N ALA A 144 -11.65 -7.04 -8.23
CA ALA A 144 -12.47 -6.27 -9.16
C ALA A 144 -12.60 -6.95 -10.54
N PHE A 145 -11.57 -7.67 -11.00
CA PHE A 145 -11.53 -8.27 -12.32
C PHE A 145 -12.68 -9.27 -12.54
N LYS A 146 -13.51 -9.01 -13.56
CA LYS A 146 -14.72 -9.79 -13.91
C LYS A 146 -15.77 -9.88 -12.78
N SER A 147 -15.68 -9.03 -11.77
CA SER A 147 -16.69 -8.93 -10.71
C SER A 147 -17.72 -7.86 -11.03
N LYS A 148 -18.90 -7.94 -10.40
CA LYS A 148 -19.92 -6.88 -10.45
C LYS A 148 -19.61 -5.71 -9.50
N ARG A 149 -18.61 -5.84 -8.62
CA ARG A 149 -18.26 -4.82 -7.63
C ARG A 149 -17.42 -3.73 -8.28
N SER A 150 -17.58 -2.49 -7.82
CA SER A 150 -16.75 -1.39 -8.28
C SER A 150 -15.32 -1.55 -7.75
N ALA A 151 -14.34 -1.03 -8.50
CA ALA A 151 -12.94 -1.04 -8.06
C ALA A 151 -12.74 -0.28 -6.74
N ALA A 152 -13.51 0.79 -6.50
CA ALA A 152 -13.49 1.55 -5.27
C ALA A 152 -13.98 0.72 -4.06
N ASP A 153 -15.06 -0.05 -4.23
CA ASP A 153 -15.57 -0.92 -3.16
C ASP A 153 -14.61 -2.07 -2.85
N CYS A 154 -14.03 -2.69 -3.87
CA CYS A 154 -12.99 -3.72 -3.67
C CYS A 154 -11.75 -3.16 -2.96
N LEU A 155 -11.30 -1.95 -3.33
CA LEU A 155 -10.16 -1.30 -2.69
C LEU A 155 -10.46 -0.94 -1.22
N ALA A 156 -11.66 -0.41 -0.94
CA ALA A 156 -12.10 -0.09 0.41
C ALA A 156 -12.19 -1.35 1.29
N ALA A 157 -12.78 -2.42 0.77
CA ALA A 157 -12.86 -3.70 1.47
C ALA A 157 -11.47 -4.28 1.78
N GLU A 158 -10.55 -4.24 0.82
CA GLU A 158 -9.17 -4.72 1.01
C GLU A 158 -8.43 -3.91 2.08
N LEU A 159 -8.57 -2.57 2.08
CA LEU A 159 -7.93 -1.69 3.06
C LEU A 159 -8.45 -1.93 4.48
N ILE A 160 -9.77 -2.06 4.66
CA ILE A 160 -10.39 -2.36 5.97
C ILE A 160 -9.95 -3.75 6.46
N ALA A 161 -9.93 -4.75 5.58
CA ALA A 161 -9.49 -6.09 5.95
C ALA A 161 -7.99 -6.12 6.34
N ALA A 162 -7.15 -5.39 5.60
CA ALA A 162 -5.73 -5.27 5.89
C ALA A 162 -5.42 -4.51 7.19
N SER A 163 -6.18 -3.45 7.52
CA SER A 163 -6.01 -2.74 8.80
C SER A 163 -6.36 -3.63 9.99
N ASN A 164 -7.37 -4.51 9.85
CA ASN A 164 -7.79 -5.45 10.88
C ASN A 164 -6.97 -6.75 10.92
N ARG A 165 -5.96 -6.91 10.05
CA ARG A 165 -5.16 -8.15 9.91
C ARG A 165 -5.99 -9.40 9.61
N ASP A 166 -7.06 -9.27 8.82
CA ASP A 166 -7.84 -10.43 8.41
C ASP A 166 -7.03 -11.31 7.42
N ALA A 167 -6.85 -12.58 7.75
CA ALA A 167 -6.13 -13.56 6.92
C ALA A 167 -6.84 -13.86 5.58
N LYS A 168 -8.13 -13.53 5.45
CA LYS A 168 -8.87 -13.65 4.18
C LYS A 168 -8.41 -12.62 3.14
N CYS A 169 -7.81 -11.52 3.59
CA CYS A 169 -7.27 -10.46 2.74
C CYS A 169 -6.10 -10.98 1.90
N PHE A 170 -6.05 -10.62 0.61
CA PHE A 170 -4.97 -11.07 -0.27
C PHE A 170 -3.62 -10.53 0.20
N SER A 171 -3.59 -9.28 0.65
CA SER A 171 -2.36 -8.62 1.07
C SER A 171 -1.71 -9.27 2.31
N ILE A 172 -2.51 -9.60 3.34
CA ILE A 172 -2.05 -10.28 4.55
C ILE A 172 -1.60 -11.71 4.23
N ASN A 173 -2.41 -12.47 3.49
CA ASN A 173 -2.05 -13.84 3.09
C ASN A 173 -0.72 -13.87 2.32
N ARG A 174 -0.49 -12.90 1.41
CA ARG A 174 0.78 -12.82 0.67
C ARG A 174 1.98 -12.47 1.54
N LYS A 175 1.79 -11.62 2.54
CA LYS A 175 2.82 -11.33 3.53
C LYS A 175 3.15 -12.59 4.34
N ASP A 176 2.15 -13.21 4.94
CA ASP A 176 2.33 -14.37 5.83
C ASP A 176 2.93 -15.56 5.07
N ALA A 177 2.53 -15.77 3.82
CA ALA A 177 3.13 -16.78 2.96
C ALA A 177 4.62 -16.53 2.73
N LYS A 178 5.04 -15.28 2.51
CA LYS A 178 6.46 -14.93 2.35
C LYS A 178 7.25 -15.10 3.65
N GLU A 179 6.73 -14.60 4.76
CA GLU A 179 7.38 -14.70 6.07
C GLU A 179 7.49 -16.16 6.53
N ARG A 180 6.49 -17.00 6.23
CA ARG A 180 6.55 -18.45 6.49
C ARG A 180 7.67 -19.14 5.71
N VAL A 181 7.84 -18.79 4.43
CA VAL A 181 8.93 -19.34 3.60
C VAL A 181 10.28 -18.82 4.08
N ALA A 182 10.37 -17.56 4.52
CA ALA A 182 11.58 -17.02 5.13
C ALA A 182 11.95 -17.74 6.43
N LYS A 183 10.97 -17.97 7.32
CA LYS A 183 11.17 -18.72 8.56
C LYS A 183 11.67 -20.15 8.31
N ALA A 184 11.20 -20.80 7.25
CA ALA A 184 11.64 -22.14 6.85
C ALA A 184 13.04 -22.17 6.22
N ALA A 185 13.51 -21.05 5.66
CA ALA A 185 14.81 -20.90 5.01
C ALA A 185 15.88 -20.27 5.90
N ARG A 186 15.59 -20.12 7.20
CA ARG A 186 16.52 -19.59 8.19
C ARG A 186 17.59 -20.63 8.50
#